data_AF-A0A9R1QAJ3-F1
#
_entry.id   AF-A0A9R1QAJ3-F1
#
_cell.length_a   1.000
_cell.length_b   1.000
_cell.length_c   1.000
_cell.angle_alpha   90.00
_cell.angle_beta   90.00
_cell.angle_gamma   90.00
#
_symmetry.space_group_name_H-M   'P 1'
#
loop_
_entity.id
_entity.type
_entity.pdbx_description
1 polymer ?
#
loop_
_entity_poly.entity_id
_entity_poly.type
_entity_poly.pdbx_seq_one_letter_code
_entity_poly.pdbx_strand_id
1 'polypeptide(L)'
;MKPPLERNPSRKRHSWWWDSHISPKNSKWLAENLEEMDKQVKEMVQLIEEDGDSFAKKAQMYYQRRPVLVTHVENFYRMYRALAERYDNVTGELRKNIPSRMQSQGSLSGSEFGSELQRSPTPSPEPQKSWTREQSPRAAGFNFFLSNKSNDSPSSRKEPGSASQSESDMKSEDGEDDGITYTLHQRVLELEDDLNAANRKLLDANEKLEVFEERILRCHCDYKENGNGADHATKIRDIDGELEAEIVSLKEEMTSARRRFNDKISESDAEISQYRQELATASEKLLQEKSTNSTEVGKLQEMNRITSLKLEKVSEEKSLVEDQVKELEEANAEAERQRQELVHAAEMLSEDKFRHEAEILTMQQSIEDLKPKLESIAREKSLLKLWFADLERVVERGRSVVIPPE
;
A
#
# COMPACT_ATOMS: atom_id res chain seq x y z
N MET A 1 -2.54 -55.60 25.63
CA MET A 1 -2.17 -54.78 24.45
C MET A 1 -3.44 -54.26 23.80
N LYS A 2 -3.41 -53.08 23.15
CA LYS A 2 -4.57 -52.52 22.44
C LYS A 2 -4.44 -52.80 20.93
N PRO A 3 -5.49 -53.27 20.22
CA PRO A 3 -5.60 -53.02 18.79
C PRO A 3 -5.99 -51.55 18.55
N PRO A 4 -5.57 -50.92 17.45
CA PRO A 4 -6.06 -49.60 17.06
C PRO A 4 -7.49 -49.72 16.51
N LEU A 5 -8.44 -48.96 17.04
CA LEU A 5 -9.74 -48.77 16.41
C LEU A 5 -9.57 -47.86 15.20
N GLU A 6 -9.99 -48.33 14.02
CA GLU A 6 -9.85 -47.58 12.77
C GLU A 6 -10.64 -46.26 12.81
N ARG A 7 -10.02 -45.21 12.26
CA ARG A 7 -10.70 -43.93 12.04
C ARG A 7 -11.64 -44.12 10.85
N ASN A 8 -12.94 -44.24 11.13
CA ASN A 8 -13.99 -44.34 10.09
C ASN A 8 -13.76 -43.29 8.99
N PRO A 9 -13.53 -43.68 7.72
CA PRO A 9 -13.65 -42.74 6.62
C PRO A 9 -15.12 -42.37 6.53
N SER A 10 -15.45 -41.10 6.79
CA SER A 10 -16.84 -40.64 6.70
C SER A 10 -17.38 -40.94 5.31
N ARG A 11 -18.57 -41.58 5.24
CA ARG A 11 -19.25 -41.91 3.98
C ARG A 11 -19.67 -40.63 3.26
N LYS A 12 -18.72 -40.04 2.54
CA LYS A 12 -18.91 -38.92 1.62
C LYS A 12 -20.01 -39.28 0.63
N ARG A 13 -21.22 -38.74 0.83
CA ARG A 13 -22.31 -38.74 -0.15
C ARG A 13 -22.02 -37.73 -1.28
N HIS A 14 -20.80 -37.74 -1.80
CA HIS A 14 -20.46 -37.03 -3.03
C HIS A 14 -20.66 -38.01 -4.18
N SER A 15 -21.62 -37.67 -5.05
CA SER A 15 -22.08 -38.48 -6.17
C SER A 15 -20.92 -39.02 -7.00
N TRP A 16 -20.91 -40.33 -7.24
CA TRP A 16 -19.77 -41.08 -7.80
C TRP A 16 -19.21 -40.53 -9.12
N TRP A 17 -20.02 -39.83 -9.92
CA TRP A 17 -19.56 -39.20 -11.15
C TRP A 17 -18.70 -37.93 -10.93
N TRP A 18 -18.94 -37.15 -9.86
CA TRP A 18 -18.08 -36.00 -9.51
C TRP A 18 -16.69 -36.48 -9.08
N ASP A 19 -16.62 -37.49 -8.21
CA ASP A 19 -15.36 -38.07 -7.73
C ASP A 19 -14.60 -38.82 -8.85
N SER A 20 -15.31 -39.24 -9.92
CA SER A 20 -14.69 -39.84 -11.10
C SER A 20 -14.09 -38.80 -12.08
N HIS A 21 -14.66 -37.59 -12.19
CA HIS A 21 -14.27 -36.64 -13.25
C HIS A 21 -13.59 -35.35 -12.77
N ILE A 22 -13.86 -34.89 -11.54
CA ILE A 22 -13.39 -33.60 -11.00
C ILE A 22 -12.51 -33.80 -9.74
N SER A 23 -12.20 -35.06 -9.38
CA SER A 23 -11.23 -35.38 -8.34
C SER A 23 -9.78 -35.21 -8.87
N PRO A 24 -8.87 -34.54 -8.14
CA PRO A 24 -7.44 -34.44 -8.51
C PRO A 24 -6.76 -35.80 -8.72
N LYS A 25 -7.35 -36.89 -8.22
CA LYS A 25 -6.84 -38.26 -8.39
C LYS A 25 -7.05 -38.85 -9.78
N ASN A 26 -7.90 -38.25 -10.63
CA ASN A 26 -8.21 -38.79 -11.96
C ASN A 26 -8.05 -37.78 -13.11
N SER A 27 -7.96 -36.47 -12.82
CA SER A 27 -7.67 -35.43 -13.83
C SER A 27 -6.25 -34.89 -13.66
N LYS A 28 -5.34 -35.31 -14.56
CA LYS A 28 -3.93 -34.87 -14.56
C LYS A 28 -3.81 -33.35 -14.62
N TRP A 29 -4.52 -32.71 -15.55
CA TRP A 29 -4.52 -31.25 -15.69
C TRP A 29 -4.95 -30.53 -14.42
N LEU A 30 -5.91 -31.09 -13.67
CA LEU A 30 -6.34 -30.50 -12.39
C LEU A 30 -5.27 -30.66 -11.30
N ALA A 31 -4.59 -31.81 -11.23
CA ALA A 31 -3.49 -32.03 -10.30
C ALA A 31 -2.30 -31.08 -10.61
N GLU A 32 -1.85 -31.06 -11.87
CA GLU A 32 -0.76 -30.21 -12.37
C GLU A 32 -1.07 -28.72 -12.17
N ASN A 33 -2.32 -28.29 -12.41
CA ASN A 33 -2.72 -26.90 -12.22
C ASN A 33 -2.80 -26.50 -10.74
N LEU A 34 -3.28 -27.39 -9.85
CA LEU A 34 -3.30 -27.13 -8.41
C LEU A 34 -1.89 -27.15 -7.79
N GLU A 35 -1.01 -28.03 -8.26
CA GLU A 35 0.40 -28.11 -7.84
C GLU A 35 1.17 -26.84 -8.23
N GLU A 36 1.00 -26.35 -9.47
CA GLU A 36 1.64 -25.10 -9.90
C GLU A 36 1.01 -23.86 -9.22
N MET A 37 -0.29 -23.88 -8.88
CA MET A 37 -0.91 -22.80 -8.06
C MET A 37 -0.38 -22.80 -6.62
N ASP A 38 -0.22 -23.96 -5.99
CA ASP A 38 0.37 -24.10 -4.65
C ASP A 38 1.86 -23.69 -4.64
N LYS A 39 2.61 -24.02 -5.69
CA LYS A 39 3.97 -23.55 -5.93
C LYS A 39 4.03 -22.02 -6.08
N GLN A 40 3.20 -21.42 -6.95
CA GLN A 40 3.14 -19.95 -7.09
C GLN A 40 2.75 -19.26 -5.78
N VAL A 41 1.87 -19.84 -4.96
CA VAL A 41 1.55 -19.32 -3.62
C VAL A 41 2.75 -19.38 -2.68
N LYS A 42 3.52 -20.48 -2.68
CA LYS A 42 4.75 -20.60 -1.88
C LYS A 42 5.83 -19.60 -2.32
N GLU A 43 5.99 -19.41 -3.62
CA GLU A 43 6.89 -18.40 -4.21
C GLU A 43 6.46 -16.97 -3.81
N MET A 44 5.15 -16.67 -3.82
CA MET A 44 4.62 -15.39 -3.31
C MET A 44 4.85 -15.18 -1.81
N VAL A 45 4.68 -16.21 -0.99
CA VAL A 45 4.91 -16.15 0.46
C VAL A 45 6.40 -15.94 0.78
N GLN A 46 7.31 -16.64 0.09
CA GLN A 46 8.76 -16.45 0.25
C GLN A 46 9.23 -15.02 -0.11
N LEU A 47 8.60 -14.39 -1.11
CA LEU A 47 8.88 -12.98 -1.43
C LEU A 47 8.51 -12.02 -0.27
N ILE A 48 7.60 -12.42 0.63
CA ILE A 48 7.09 -11.62 1.75
C ILE A 48 7.79 -11.94 3.08
N GLU A 49 8.11 -13.21 3.34
CA GLU A 49 8.55 -13.69 4.66
C GLU A 49 10.05 -13.48 4.99
N GLU A 50 10.93 -13.24 4.02
CA GLU A 50 12.38 -13.15 4.30
C GLU A 50 12.80 -11.85 5.02
N ASP A 51 13.56 -12.03 6.11
CA ASP A 51 14.07 -10.95 6.94
C ASP A 51 15.11 -10.05 6.23
N GLY A 52 14.81 -8.76 6.20
CA GLY A 52 15.80 -7.72 5.92
C GLY A 52 16.34 -7.16 7.23
N ASP A 53 17.55 -7.56 7.63
CA ASP A 53 18.24 -7.21 8.89
C ASP A 53 18.45 -5.70 9.14
N SER A 54 18.01 -4.84 8.23
CA SER A 54 18.07 -3.38 8.32
C SER A 54 17.02 -2.74 7.42
N PHE A 55 16.42 -1.64 7.88
CA PHE A 55 15.32 -0.96 7.20
C PHE A 55 15.62 -0.60 5.73
N ALA A 56 16.82 -0.10 5.43
CA ALA A 56 17.24 0.23 4.06
C ALA A 56 17.26 -0.99 3.13
N LYS A 57 17.76 -2.14 3.62
CA LYS A 57 17.76 -3.43 2.90
C LYS A 57 16.32 -3.92 2.65
N LYS A 58 15.42 -3.76 3.63
CA LYS A 58 13.98 -4.08 3.52
C LYS A 58 13.27 -3.19 2.49
N ALA A 59 13.56 -1.89 2.47
CA ALA A 59 13.00 -0.96 1.48
C ALA A 59 13.52 -1.26 0.06
N GLN A 60 14.82 -1.51 -0.11
CA GLN A 60 15.41 -1.89 -1.40
C GLN A 60 14.81 -3.20 -1.93
N MET A 61 14.70 -4.22 -1.07
CA MET A 61 14.03 -5.50 -1.39
C MET A 61 12.58 -5.28 -1.79
N TYR A 62 11.81 -4.45 -1.08
CA TYR A 62 10.41 -4.17 -1.41
C TYR A 62 10.23 -3.65 -2.84
N TYR A 63 11.02 -2.64 -3.25
CA TYR A 63 10.92 -2.10 -4.62
C TYR A 63 11.34 -3.10 -5.70
N GLN A 64 12.28 -4.00 -5.43
CA GLN A 64 12.70 -5.06 -6.35
C GLN A 64 11.71 -6.23 -6.42
N ARG A 65 11.14 -6.64 -5.28
CA ARG A 65 10.22 -7.79 -5.17
C ARG A 65 8.79 -7.46 -5.61
N ARG A 66 8.32 -6.22 -5.40
CA ARG A 66 6.94 -5.79 -5.75
C ARG A 66 6.51 -6.15 -7.18
N PRO A 67 7.28 -5.86 -8.27
CA PRO A 67 6.88 -6.26 -9.63
C PRO A 67 6.85 -7.78 -9.82
N VAL A 68 7.74 -8.53 -9.17
CA VAL A 68 7.78 -10.00 -9.22
C VAL A 68 6.54 -10.57 -8.53
N LEU A 69 6.19 -10.06 -7.35
CA LEU A 69 5.02 -10.46 -6.58
C LEU A 69 3.71 -10.18 -7.35
N VAL A 70 3.58 -9.00 -7.96
CA VAL A 70 2.43 -8.66 -8.83
C VAL A 70 2.31 -9.64 -10.00
N THR A 71 3.42 -10.02 -10.63
CA THR A 71 3.43 -11.00 -11.73
C THR A 71 2.91 -12.38 -11.28
N HIS A 72 3.29 -12.83 -10.08
CA HIS A 72 2.80 -14.10 -9.53
C HIS A 72 1.31 -14.04 -9.17
N VAL A 73 0.83 -12.92 -8.62
CA VAL A 73 -0.61 -12.70 -8.34
C VAL A 73 -1.42 -12.70 -9.63
N GLU A 74 -0.94 -12.04 -10.70
CA GLU A 74 -1.61 -12.07 -12.00
C GLU A 74 -1.65 -13.47 -12.61
N ASN A 75 -0.55 -14.24 -12.54
CA ASN A 75 -0.50 -15.62 -13.02
C ASN A 75 -1.45 -16.53 -12.24
N PHE A 76 -1.45 -16.44 -10.91
CA PHE A 76 -2.38 -17.17 -10.04
C PHE A 76 -3.85 -16.84 -10.38
N TYR A 77 -4.18 -15.56 -10.60
CA TYR A 77 -5.53 -15.16 -11.02
C TYR A 77 -5.91 -15.71 -12.40
N ARG A 78 -4.98 -15.71 -13.37
CA ARG A 78 -5.18 -16.35 -14.70
C ARG A 78 -5.43 -17.85 -14.58
N MET A 79 -4.68 -18.55 -13.73
CA MET A 79 -4.85 -19.99 -13.48
C MET A 79 -6.19 -20.30 -12.79
N TYR A 80 -6.52 -19.57 -11.73
CA TYR A 80 -7.82 -19.65 -11.05
C TYR A 80 -8.98 -19.44 -12.03
N ARG A 81 -8.88 -18.44 -12.92
CA ARG A 81 -9.89 -18.16 -13.93
C ARG A 81 -10.03 -19.32 -14.93
N ALA A 82 -8.93 -19.86 -15.45
CA ALA A 82 -8.96 -20.99 -16.36
C ALA A 82 -9.54 -22.26 -15.71
N LEU A 83 -9.33 -22.45 -14.40
CA LEU A 83 -9.94 -23.51 -13.60
C LEU A 83 -11.46 -23.31 -13.46
N ALA A 84 -11.92 -22.10 -13.13
CA ALA A 84 -13.34 -21.77 -13.06
C ALA A 84 -14.04 -21.94 -14.43
N GLU A 85 -13.44 -21.41 -15.51
CA GLU A 85 -13.96 -21.55 -16.88
C GLU A 85 -14.05 -23.03 -17.31
N ARG A 86 -13.09 -23.91 -16.92
CA ARG A 86 -13.23 -25.35 -17.16
C ARG A 86 -14.29 -26.02 -16.29
N TYR A 87 -14.45 -25.61 -15.03
CA TYR A 87 -15.50 -26.12 -14.14
C TYR A 87 -16.90 -25.80 -14.68
N ASP A 88 -17.12 -24.57 -15.14
CA ASP A 88 -18.38 -24.15 -15.76
C ASP A 88 -18.62 -24.84 -17.10
N ASN A 89 -17.59 -25.06 -17.92
CA ASN A 89 -17.71 -25.85 -19.16
C ASN A 89 -18.15 -27.29 -18.86
N VAL A 90 -17.50 -28.01 -17.94
CA VAL A 90 -17.89 -29.39 -17.59
C VAL A 90 -19.28 -29.45 -16.94
N THR A 91 -19.60 -28.50 -16.06
CA THR A 91 -20.93 -28.42 -15.40
C THR A 91 -22.04 -27.99 -16.37
N GLY A 92 -21.71 -27.23 -17.41
CA GLY A 92 -22.60 -26.83 -18.49
C GLY A 92 -22.80 -27.93 -19.54
N GLU A 93 -21.75 -28.65 -19.90
CA GLU A 93 -21.82 -29.83 -20.77
C GLU A 93 -22.61 -30.96 -20.11
N LEU A 94 -22.42 -31.21 -18.81
CA LEU A 94 -23.26 -32.15 -18.07
C LEU A 94 -24.73 -31.75 -18.13
N ARG A 95 -25.07 -30.48 -17.87
CA ARG A 95 -26.46 -29.98 -17.96
C ARG A 95 -27.07 -30.11 -19.36
N LYS A 96 -26.26 -30.14 -20.42
CA LYS A 96 -26.68 -30.45 -21.81
C LYS A 96 -26.78 -31.95 -22.11
N ASN A 97 -26.04 -32.80 -21.40
CA ASN A 97 -25.96 -34.25 -21.63
C ASN A 97 -26.87 -35.09 -20.71
N ILE A 98 -27.58 -34.49 -19.75
CA ILE A 98 -28.69 -35.16 -19.05
C ILE A 98 -29.76 -35.51 -20.09
N PRO A 99 -30.06 -36.80 -20.37
CA PRO A 99 -30.98 -37.15 -21.45
C PRO A 99 -32.41 -36.71 -21.12
N SER A 100 -33.10 -36.09 -22.09
CA SER A 100 -34.47 -35.56 -21.98
C SER A 100 -35.55 -36.60 -21.63
N ARG A 101 -35.17 -37.87 -21.46
CA ARG A 101 -36.04 -38.99 -21.07
C ARG A 101 -36.52 -38.95 -19.61
N MET A 102 -35.93 -38.12 -18.75
CA MET A 102 -36.37 -37.97 -17.35
C MET A 102 -37.33 -36.80 -17.08
N GLN A 103 -37.80 -36.07 -18.11
CA GLN A 103 -38.76 -34.97 -17.96
C GLN A 103 -40.24 -35.38 -18.18
N SER A 104 -40.53 -36.65 -18.47
CA SER A 104 -41.86 -37.10 -18.88
C SER A 104 -42.61 -37.96 -17.84
N GLN A 105 -43.02 -37.37 -16.70
CA GLN A 105 -44.20 -37.80 -15.92
C GLN A 105 -44.59 -36.79 -14.81
N GLY A 106 -45.81 -36.23 -14.87
CA GLY A 106 -46.44 -35.38 -13.81
C GLY A 106 -45.80 -34.00 -13.59
N SER A 107 -46.24 -32.86 -14.16
CA SER A 107 -47.53 -32.41 -14.72
C SER A 107 -48.61 -32.01 -13.69
N LEU A 108 -48.61 -30.73 -13.26
CA LEU A 108 -49.67 -29.74 -13.55
C LEU A 108 -49.45 -28.36 -12.86
N SER A 109 -49.79 -27.27 -13.57
CA SER A 109 -49.86 -25.85 -13.13
C SER A 109 -48.54 -25.16 -12.69
N GLY A 110 -48.22 -23.92 -13.09
CA GLY A 110 -48.88 -23.03 -14.08
C GLY A 110 -48.28 -21.62 -14.14
N SER A 111 -48.50 -20.91 -15.25
CA SER A 111 -48.22 -19.48 -15.52
C SER A 111 -46.76 -18.97 -15.66
N GLU A 112 -46.35 -18.82 -16.93
CA GLU A 112 -45.86 -17.56 -17.58
C GLU A 112 -44.59 -16.79 -17.12
N PHE A 113 -44.05 -16.03 -18.08
CA PHE A 113 -42.87 -15.14 -18.07
C PHE A 113 -41.52 -15.78 -17.64
N GLY A 114 -40.48 -15.83 -18.47
CA GLY A 114 -40.30 -15.36 -19.86
C GLY A 114 -39.07 -14.46 -20.00
N SER A 115 -37.95 -15.03 -20.44
CA SER A 115 -36.70 -14.31 -20.76
C SER A 115 -35.82 -15.13 -21.69
N GLU A 116 -36.12 -15.08 -22.98
CA GLU A 116 -35.23 -15.64 -24.02
C GLU A 116 -34.05 -14.70 -24.27
N LEU A 117 -32.82 -15.22 -24.22
CA LEU A 117 -31.63 -14.57 -24.77
C LEU A 117 -30.74 -15.60 -25.47
N GLN A 118 -30.78 -15.63 -26.80
CA GLN A 118 -29.82 -16.34 -27.65
C GLN A 118 -29.26 -15.45 -28.77
N ARG A 119 -28.16 -15.89 -29.40
CA ARG A 119 -27.20 -15.13 -30.22
C ARG A 119 -26.87 -15.93 -31.49
N SER A 120 -26.53 -15.37 -32.65
CA SER A 120 -26.19 -13.98 -33.07
C SER A 120 -26.87 -13.75 -34.47
N PRO A 121 -26.27 -13.18 -35.56
CA PRO A 121 -25.14 -12.24 -35.74
C PRO A 121 -25.34 -11.08 -36.77
N THR A 122 -24.60 -9.97 -36.57
CA THR A 122 -24.00 -9.04 -37.60
C THR A 122 -24.88 -8.27 -38.62
N PRO A 123 -24.41 -7.15 -39.22
CA PRO A 123 -23.35 -6.18 -38.83
C PRO A 123 -23.80 -4.68 -38.85
N SER A 124 -22.84 -3.77 -38.60
CA SER A 124 -22.91 -2.28 -38.57
C SER A 124 -23.08 -1.60 -39.97
N PRO A 125 -23.20 -0.24 -40.17
CA PRO A 125 -23.02 0.88 -39.21
C PRO A 125 -23.87 2.20 -39.32
N GLU A 126 -23.83 3.02 -38.25
CA GLU A 126 -23.74 4.52 -38.23
C GLU A 126 -24.99 5.44 -38.61
N PRO A 127 -24.99 6.80 -38.50
CA PRO A 127 -25.32 7.50 -37.22
C PRO A 127 -26.07 8.88 -37.28
N GLN A 128 -26.74 9.33 -36.19
CA GLN A 128 -27.11 10.76 -35.92
C GLN A 128 -27.56 10.92 -34.44
N LYS A 129 -27.12 11.87 -33.59
CA LYS A 129 -27.21 13.36 -33.58
C LYS A 129 -28.65 13.92 -33.65
N SER A 130 -29.11 14.95 -32.92
CA SER A 130 -28.80 15.62 -31.62
C SER A 130 -29.69 16.90 -31.53
N TRP A 131 -29.69 17.62 -30.38
CA TRP A 131 -30.19 19.02 -30.17
C TRP A 131 -31.61 19.30 -29.62
N THR A 132 -31.68 19.50 -28.30
CA THR A 132 -32.15 20.72 -27.56
C THR A 132 -33.40 21.55 -27.95
N ARG A 133 -34.09 22.00 -26.87
CA ARG A 133 -34.65 23.35 -26.59
C ARG A 133 -36.12 23.65 -26.93
N GLU A 134 -36.87 24.05 -25.89
CA GLU A 134 -37.91 25.10 -25.93
C GLU A 134 -37.79 26.02 -24.68
N GLN A 135 -38.47 27.18 -24.68
CA GLN A 135 -38.45 28.18 -23.60
C GLN A 135 -39.71 29.08 -23.58
N SER A 136 -40.05 29.61 -22.39
CA SER A 136 -40.85 30.84 -22.14
C SER A 136 -42.38 30.75 -22.36
N PRO A 137 -43.20 31.72 -21.88
CA PRO A 137 -42.83 32.96 -21.15
C PRO A 137 -43.60 33.30 -19.84
N ARG A 138 -42.96 34.17 -19.03
CA ARG A 138 -43.46 35.34 -18.21
C ARG A 138 -44.99 35.57 -18.04
N ALA A 139 -45.53 36.23 -17.00
CA ALA A 139 -45.03 37.18 -15.97
C ALA A 139 -46.15 37.39 -14.89
N ALA A 140 -46.12 38.27 -13.86
CA ALA A 140 -45.13 38.93 -12.97
C ALA A 140 -45.91 39.92 -12.05
N GLY A 141 -45.40 40.35 -10.86
CA GLY A 141 -46.05 41.46 -10.14
C GLY A 141 -45.70 41.77 -8.67
N PHE A 142 -45.16 42.99 -8.45
CA PHE A 142 -45.31 43.88 -7.27
C PHE A 142 -44.61 43.64 -5.92
N ASN A 143 -44.38 44.77 -5.24
CA ASN A 143 -43.74 44.95 -3.93
C ASN A 143 -44.69 45.69 -2.98
N PHE A 144 -44.50 45.56 -1.67
CA PHE A 144 -44.84 46.64 -0.73
C PHE A 144 -43.81 46.73 0.41
N PHE A 145 -43.67 47.93 0.98
CA PHE A 145 -42.59 48.34 1.89
C PHE A 145 -43.24 49.07 3.08
N LEU A 146 -42.75 48.91 4.32
CA LEU A 146 -42.74 49.95 5.37
C LEU A 146 -42.25 49.44 6.76
N SER A 147 -41.88 50.39 7.63
CA SER A 147 -41.82 50.30 9.11
C SER A 147 -40.72 49.48 9.80
N ASN A 148 -39.48 49.81 9.45
CA ASN A 148 -38.42 50.21 10.40
C ASN A 148 -38.80 50.48 11.89
N LYS A 149 -38.06 49.81 12.81
CA LYS A 149 -37.49 50.27 14.12
C LYS A 149 -38.19 50.01 15.47
N SER A 150 -37.30 49.66 16.43
CA SER A 150 -37.30 49.88 17.90
C SER A 150 -38.34 49.17 18.79
N ASN A 151 -37.80 48.33 19.68
CA ASN A 151 -38.42 48.03 20.97
C ASN A 151 -38.19 49.19 21.95
N ASP A 152 -39.19 49.44 22.79
CA ASP A 152 -38.98 49.83 24.19
C ASP A 152 -39.94 48.98 25.06
N SER A 153 -39.66 48.81 26.34
CA SER A 153 -40.31 47.80 27.21
C SER A 153 -41.33 48.43 28.20
N PRO A 154 -42.11 47.67 29.02
CA PRO A 154 -42.48 46.25 29.00
C PRO A 154 -44.03 46.03 29.11
N SER A 155 -44.51 44.77 29.21
CA SER A 155 -45.38 44.29 30.33
C SER A 155 -46.42 43.19 30.00
N SER A 156 -46.20 42.00 30.58
CA SER A 156 -47.21 41.05 31.10
C SER A 156 -48.10 40.18 30.17
N ARG A 157 -48.40 38.99 30.72
CA ARG A 157 -49.55 38.08 30.48
C ARG A 157 -49.61 37.16 29.24
N LYS A 158 -49.62 35.86 29.60
CA LYS A 158 -50.30 34.70 28.98
C LYS A 158 -49.68 34.03 27.75
N GLU A 159 -49.35 32.76 28.00
CA GLU A 159 -49.51 31.56 27.16
C GLU A 159 -50.59 31.61 26.06
N PRO A 160 -50.52 30.76 24.99
CA PRO A 160 -49.49 29.74 24.71
C PRO A 160 -48.87 29.81 23.29
N GLY A 161 -47.80 29.03 23.06
CA GLY A 161 -47.49 28.51 21.72
C GLY A 161 -46.03 28.63 21.24
N SER A 162 -45.57 27.55 20.59
CA SER A 162 -44.37 27.39 19.74
C SER A 162 -43.15 28.32 19.94
N ALA A 163 -42.05 27.71 20.38
CA ALA A 163 -40.70 28.17 20.05
C ALA A 163 -39.95 27.01 19.34
N SER A 164 -39.78 27.11 18.02
CA SER A 164 -38.85 26.24 17.28
C SER A 164 -37.42 26.56 17.68
N GLN A 165 -36.54 25.56 17.74
CA GLN A 165 -35.10 25.78 17.76
C GLN A 165 -34.42 25.00 16.63
N SER A 166 -34.02 25.76 15.61
CA SER A 166 -32.84 25.55 14.77
C SER A 166 -32.44 24.13 14.40
N GLU A 167 -32.99 23.62 13.30
CA GLU A 167 -32.25 22.66 12.48
C GLU A 167 -31.17 23.44 11.71
N SER A 168 -29.90 23.13 11.98
CA SER A 168 -28.75 23.71 11.31
C SER A 168 -28.39 22.90 10.06
N ASP A 169 -28.36 23.56 8.91
CA ASP A 169 -27.91 22.99 7.63
C ASP A 169 -26.52 22.35 7.77
N MET A 170 -26.45 21.03 7.61
CA MET A 170 -25.25 20.19 7.72
C MET A 170 -25.18 19.22 6.55
N LYS A 171 -24.93 19.76 5.35
CA LYS A 171 -24.44 18.95 4.22
C LYS A 171 -23.17 18.21 4.63
N SER A 172 -23.31 16.91 4.81
CA SER A 172 -22.21 15.95 4.91
C SER A 172 -22.19 15.09 3.65
N GLU A 173 -21.00 14.87 3.11
CA GLU A 173 -20.76 13.96 1.98
C GLU A 173 -20.48 12.53 2.51
N ASP A 174 -20.54 11.52 1.63
CA ASP A 174 -20.17 10.11 1.86
C ASP A 174 -20.85 9.36 3.03
N GLY A 175 -22.02 8.78 2.74
CA GLY A 175 -21.97 7.39 2.26
C GLY A 175 -22.14 6.22 3.24
N GLU A 176 -22.58 6.40 4.50
CA GLU A 176 -22.74 5.25 5.44
C GLU A 176 -24.09 5.16 6.21
N ASP A 177 -25.05 6.08 5.99
CA ASP A 177 -26.31 6.15 6.78
C ASP A 177 -27.42 5.14 6.37
N ASP A 178 -27.34 4.60 5.15
CA ASP A 178 -28.41 3.77 4.54
C ASP A 178 -28.73 2.50 5.36
N GLY A 179 -27.73 1.95 6.05
CA GLY A 179 -27.88 0.76 6.91
C GLY A 179 -28.63 1.01 8.22
N ILE A 180 -28.50 2.20 8.81
CA ILE A 180 -29.23 2.58 10.04
C ILE A 180 -30.70 2.82 9.67
N THR A 181 -30.94 3.54 8.57
CA THR A 181 -32.29 3.77 8.05
C THR A 181 -33.00 2.46 7.69
N TYR A 182 -32.31 1.51 7.03
CA TYR A 182 -32.87 0.19 6.69
C TYR A 182 -33.20 -0.66 7.93
N THR A 183 -32.30 -0.72 8.92
CA THR A 183 -32.53 -1.50 10.15
C THR A 183 -33.65 -0.93 11.03
N LEU A 184 -33.84 0.39 11.05
CA LEU A 184 -35.00 1.02 11.69
C LEU A 184 -36.31 0.69 10.97
N HIS A 185 -36.36 0.75 9.63
CA HIS A 185 -37.56 0.38 8.86
C HIS A 185 -37.93 -1.10 9.04
N GLN A 186 -36.94 -2.00 9.01
CA GLN A 186 -37.13 -3.41 9.32
C GLN A 186 -37.73 -3.60 10.73
N ARG A 187 -37.24 -2.86 11.73
CA ARG A 187 -37.75 -2.96 13.10
C ARG A 187 -39.15 -2.35 13.28
N VAL A 188 -39.52 -1.34 12.49
CA VAL A 188 -40.90 -0.81 12.46
C VAL A 188 -41.87 -1.87 11.94
N LEU A 189 -41.56 -2.53 10.82
CA LEU A 189 -42.40 -3.59 10.25
C LEU A 189 -42.63 -4.75 11.25
N GLU A 190 -41.59 -5.18 11.96
CA GLU A 190 -41.71 -6.19 13.02
C GLU A 190 -42.65 -5.76 14.15
N LEU A 191 -42.59 -4.50 14.57
CA LEU A 191 -43.46 -3.95 15.61
C LEU A 191 -44.91 -3.77 15.14
N GLU A 192 -45.12 -3.47 13.86
CA GLU A 192 -46.45 -3.41 13.25
C GLU A 192 -47.08 -4.81 13.16
N ASP A 193 -46.32 -5.84 12.78
CA ASP A 193 -46.81 -7.24 12.78
C ASP A 193 -47.11 -7.76 14.20
N ASP A 194 -46.24 -7.49 15.18
CA ASP A 194 -46.48 -7.83 16.59
C ASP A 194 -47.74 -7.12 17.13
N LEU A 195 -47.92 -5.84 16.82
CA LEU A 195 -49.11 -5.06 17.19
C LEU A 195 -50.39 -5.62 16.54
N ASN A 196 -50.34 -5.98 15.26
CA ASN A 196 -51.45 -6.61 14.55
C ASN A 196 -51.79 -8.00 15.12
N ALA A 197 -50.77 -8.78 15.51
CA ALA A 197 -50.96 -10.07 16.18
C ALA A 197 -51.56 -9.92 17.59
N ALA A 198 -51.18 -8.88 18.33
CA ALA A 198 -51.78 -8.53 19.62
C ALA A 198 -53.24 -8.10 19.47
N ASN A 199 -53.56 -7.21 18.52
CA ASN A 199 -54.92 -6.74 18.25
C ASN A 199 -55.86 -7.89 17.85
N ARG A 200 -55.39 -8.87 17.06
CA ARG A 200 -56.18 -10.09 16.74
C ARG A 200 -56.49 -10.94 17.97
N LYS A 201 -55.53 -11.10 18.89
CA LYS A 201 -55.75 -11.81 20.16
C LYS A 201 -56.72 -11.06 21.08
N LEU A 202 -56.68 -9.72 21.06
CA LEU A 202 -57.63 -8.89 21.79
C LEU A 202 -59.07 -9.06 21.28
N LEU A 203 -59.27 -9.13 19.95
CA LEU A 203 -60.59 -9.39 19.37
C LEU A 203 -61.13 -10.79 19.74
N ASP A 204 -60.31 -11.83 19.60
CA ASP A 204 -60.65 -13.22 19.99
C ASP A 204 -60.94 -13.33 21.51
N ALA A 205 -60.23 -12.59 22.35
CA ALA A 205 -60.52 -12.50 23.79
C ALA A 205 -61.83 -11.76 24.07
N ASN A 206 -62.13 -10.69 23.33
CA ASN A 206 -63.34 -9.88 23.53
C ASN A 206 -64.61 -10.61 23.04
N GLU A 207 -64.53 -11.36 21.93
CA GLU A 207 -65.60 -12.24 21.44
C GLU A 207 -65.92 -13.34 22.47
N LYS A 208 -64.89 -13.93 23.09
CA LYS A 208 -65.08 -14.88 24.21
C LYS A 208 -65.72 -14.22 25.43
N LEU A 209 -65.36 -12.98 25.73
CA LEU A 209 -65.93 -12.20 26.84
C LEU A 209 -67.43 -11.94 26.59
N GLU A 210 -67.81 -11.51 25.38
CA GLU A 210 -69.20 -11.33 24.95
C GLU A 210 -70.02 -12.65 25.04
N VAL A 211 -69.44 -13.78 24.63
CA VAL A 211 -70.05 -15.12 24.79
C VAL A 211 -70.23 -15.50 26.28
N PHE A 212 -69.30 -15.11 27.15
CA PHE A 212 -69.45 -15.32 28.60
C PHE A 212 -70.51 -14.39 29.20
N GLU A 213 -70.60 -13.12 28.79
CA GLU A 213 -71.65 -12.19 29.22
C GLU A 213 -73.04 -12.65 28.77
N GLU A 214 -73.20 -13.10 27.52
CA GLU A 214 -74.46 -13.66 27.03
C GLU A 214 -74.85 -14.94 27.80
N ARG A 215 -73.86 -15.77 28.18
CA ARG A 215 -74.08 -16.94 29.05
C ARG A 215 -74.50 -16.56 30.47
N ILE A 216 -73.94 -15.49 31.04
CA ILE A 216 -74.31 -14.96 32.36
C ILE A 216 -75.74 -14.39 32.32
N LEU A 217 -76.07 -13.59 31.30
CA LEU A 217 -77.41 -13.01 31.10
C LEU A 217 -78.48 -14.11 30.93
N ARG A 218 -78.18 -15.14 30.13
CA ARG A 218 -79.05 -16.31 29.93
C ARG A 218 -79.29 -17.07 31.24
N CYS A 219 -78.24 -17.30 32.02
CA CYS A 219 -78.37 -17.91 33.36
C CYS A 219 -79.17 -17.02 34.33
N HIS A 220 -79.02 -15.69 34.25
CA HIS A 220 -79.76 -14.71 35.07
C HIS A 220 -81.28 -14.71 34.80
N CYS A 221 -81.73 -15.20 33.64
CA CYS A 221 -83.14 -15.47 33.39
C CYS A 221 -83.65 -16.71 34.16
N ASP A 222 -82.89 -17.81 34.14
CA ASP A 222 -83.25 -19.07 34.81
C ASP A 222 -83.39 -18.92 36.34
N TYR A 223 -82.66 -17.97 36.94
CA TYR A 223 -82.75 -17.60 38.36
C TYR A 223 -84.15 -17.19 38.84
N LYS A 224 -85.11 -16.92 37.94
CA LYS A 224 -86.48 -16.51 38.30
C LYS A 224 -87.48 -17.65 38.46
N GLU A 225 -87.21 -18.85 37.94
CA GLU A 225 -88.22 -19.92 37.87
C GLU A 225 -87.92 -21.18 38.70
N ASN A 226 -86.66 -21.48 39.06
CA ASN A 226 -86.31 -22.68 39.83
C ASN A 226 -85.68 -22.39 41.20
N GLY A 227 -86.45 -22.63 42.27
CA GLY A 227 -86.02 -22.47 43.66
C GLY A 227 -85.13 -23.61 44.18
N ASN A 228 -83.85 -23.64 43.80
CA ASN A 228 -82.87 -24.55 44.42
C ASN A 228 -81.48 -23.91 44.65
N GLY A 229 -81.47 -22.65 45.12
CA GLY A 229 -80.26 -21.80 45.17
C GLY A 229 -79.08 -22.31 45.99
N ALA A 230 -79.29 -23.21 46.98
CA ALA A 230 -78.21 -23.76 47.80
C ALA A 230 -77.20 -24.61 46.98
N ASP A 231 -77.71 -25.38 46.02
CA ASP A 231 -76.90 -26.28 45.19
C ASP A 231 -76.17 -25.54 44.06
N HIS A 232 -76.55 -24.29 43.78
CA HIS A 232 -75.83 -23.39 42.89
C HIS A 232 -74.83 -22.51 43.67
N ALA A 233 -75.19 -22.04 44.87
CA ALA A 233 -74.30 -21.24 45.72
C ALA A 233 -73.02 -22.00 46.15
N THR A 234 -73.13 -23.32 46.37
CA THR A 234 -71.96 -24.19 46.60
C THR A 234 -71.06 -24.24 45.37
N LYS A 235 -71.59 -24.63 44.21
CA LYS A 235 -70.81 -24.68 42.95
C LYS A 235 -70.18 -23.34 42.57
N ILE A 236 -70.86 -22.22 42.82
CA ILE A 236 -70.31 -20.87 42.61
C ILE A 236 -69.10 -20.64 43.54
N ARG A 237 -69.25 -20.85 44.85
CA ARG A 237 -68.15 -20.71 45.82
C ARG A 237 -66.96 -21.62 45.51
N ASP A 238 -67.23 -22.84 45.05
CA ASP A 238 -66.18 -23.81 44.77
C ASP A 238 -65.37 -23.39 43.51
N ILE A 239 -66.03 -22.83 42.49
CA ILE A 239 -65.38 -22.17 41.34
C ILE A 239 -64.65 -20.87 41.75
N ASP A 240 -65.23 -20.09 42.65
CA ASP A 240 -64.63 -18.85 43.19
C ASP A 240 -63.29 -19.15 43.88
N GLY A 241 -63.23 -20.25 44.65
CA GLY A 241 -62.00 -20.75 45.27
C GLY A 241 -60.96 -21.30 44.28
N GLU A 242 -61.39 -21.91 43.17
CA GLU A 242 -60.48 -22.31 42.07
C GLU A 242 -59.89 -21.07 41.38
N LEU A 243 -60.69 -20.03 41.13
CA LEU A 243 -60.25 -18.76 40.55
C LEU A 243 -59.33 -17.98 41.50
N GLU A 244 -59.62 -17.93 42.81
CA GLU A 244 -58.70 -17.33 43.80
C GLU A 244 -57.34 -18.05 43.81
N ALA A 245 -57.33 -19.38 43.73
CA ALA A 245 -56.10 -20.17 43.68
C ALA A 245 -55.30 -19.91 42.38
N GLU A 246 -55.95 -19.85 41.22
CA GLU A 246 -55.30 -19.51 39.95
C GLU A 246 -54.74 -18.06 39.97
N ILE A 247 -55.50 -17.11 40.52
CA ILE A 247 -55.06 -15.72 40.70
C ILE A 247 -53.83 -15.62 41.62
N VAL A 248 -53.73 -16.46 42.66
CA VAL A 248 -52.53 -16.54 43.50
C VAL A 248 -51.36 -17.14 42.73
N SER A 249 -51.57 -18.27 42.04
CA SER A 249 -50.52 -18.91 41.22
C SER A 249 -49.93 -17.97 40.17
N LEU A 250 -50.79 -17.27 39.41
CA LEU A 250 -50.37 -16.30 38.40
C LEU A 250 -49.62 -15.09 39.00
N LYS A 251 -49.93 -14.68 40.24
CA LYS A 251 -49.17 -13.64 40.96
C LYS A 251 -47.80 -14.14 41.42
N GLU A 252 -47.68 -15.39 41.89
CA GLU A 252 -46.40 -15.99 42.25
C GLU A 252 -45.52 -16.25 41.01
N GLU A 253 -46.11 -16.64 39.88
CA GLU A 253 -45.42 -16.73 38.59
C GLU A 253 -44.95 -15.35 38.10
N MET A 254 -45.83 -14.34 38.09
CA MET A 254 -45.45 -12.99 37.61
C MET A 254 -44.37 -12.35 38.50
N THR A 255 -44.46 -12.50 39.82
CA THR A 255 -43.40 -12.00 40.74
C THR A 255 -42.10 -12.79 40.59
N SER A 256 -42.15 -14.09 40.32
CA SER A 256 -40.97 -14.92 40.02
C SER A 256 -40.33 -14.56 38.68
N ALA A 257 -41.13 -14.30 37.64
CA ALA A 257 -40.67 -13.81 36.35
C ALA A 257 -40.04 -12.42 36.50
N ARG A 258 -40.68 -11.50 37.23
CA ARG A 258 -40.15 -10.15 37.49
C ARG A 258 -38.81 -10.19 38.23
N ARG A 259 -38.64 -11.11 39.20
CA ARG A 259 -37.35 -11.34 39.86
C ARG A 259 -36.29 -11.77 38.86
N ARG A 260 -36.54 -12.83 38.07
CA ARG A 260 -35.61 -13.32 37.02
C ARG A 260 -35.21 -12.24 36.00
N PHE A 261 -36.11 -11.33 35.63
CA PHE A 261 -35.76 -10.20 34.76
C PHE A 261 -34.89 -9.16 35.47
N ASN A 262 -35.19 -8.83 36.73
CA ASN A 262 -34.37 -7.91 37.53
C ASN A 262 -32.95 -8.45 37.77
N ASP A 263 -32.85 -9.77 38.03
CA ASP A 263 -31.57 -10.46 38.21
C ASP A 263 -30.72 -10.33 36.92
N LYS A 264 -31.31 -10.65 35.75
CA LYS A 264 -30.64 -10.50 34.44
C LYS A 264 -30.25 -9.07 34.07
N ILE A 265 -31.05 -8.08 34.45
CA ILE A 265 -30.70 -6.66 34.27
C ILE A 265 -29.47 -6.34 35.13
N SER A 266 -29.44 -6.82 36.37
CA SER A 266 -28.30 -6.62 37.29
C SER A 266 -27.02 -7.31 36.80
N GLU A 267 -27.13 -8.50 36.20
CA GLU A 267 -26.03 -9.19 35.51
C GLU A 267 -25.53 -8.38 34.31
N SER A 268 -26.44 -7.89 33.47
CA SER A 268 -26.12 -7.09 32.27
C SER A 268 -25.45 -5.76 32.62
N ASP A 269 -25.95 -5.06 33.64
CA ASP A 269 -25.38 -3.80 34.14
C ASP A 269 -23.96 -4.01 34.72
N ALA A 270 -23.70 -5.17 35.32
CA ALA A 270 -22.37 -5.55 35.80
C ALA A 270 -21.40 -5.84 34.64
N GLU A 271 -21.82 -6.56 33.60
CA GLU A 271 -21.02 -6.78 32.38
C GLU A 271 -20.72 -5.45 31.65
N ILE A 272 -21.74 -4.60 31.45
CA ILE A 272 -21.58 -3.25 30.88
C ILE A 272 -20.58 -2.42 31.70
N SER A 273 -20.61 -2.53 33.04
CA SER A 273 -19.66 -1.83 33.91
C SER A 273 -18.23 -2.36 33.76
N GLN A 274 -18.04 -3.67 33.60
CA GLN A 274 -16.73 -4.27 33.32
C GLN A 274 -16.18 -3.80 31.97
N TYR A 275 -16.94 -3.90 30.89
CA TYR A 275 -16.50 -3.46 29.56
C TYR A 275 -16.17 -1.95 29.51
N ARG A 276 -16.92 -1.11 30.25
CA ARG A 276 -16.60 0.31 30.41
C ARG A 276 -15.27 0.53 31.14
N GLN A 277 -14.97 -0.26 32.18
CA GLN A 277 -13.70 -0.19 32.89
C GLN A 277 -12.53 -0.67 32.02
N GLU A 278 -12.69 -1.78 31.29
CA GLU A 278 -11.68 -2.29 30.36
C GLU A 278 -11.36 -1.26 29.28
N LEU A 279 -12.38 -0.71 28.62
CA LEU A 279 -12.25 0.35 27.60
C LEU A 279 -11.54 1.59 28.14
N ALA A 280 -11.82 2.00 29.38
CA ALA A 280 -11.12 3.12 30.01
C ALA A 280 -9.62 2.81 30.21
N THR A 281 -9.27 1.64 30.76
CA THR A 281 -7.85 1.27 30.96
C THR A 281 -7.10 1.04 29.65
N ALA A 282 -7.77 0.58 28.59
CA ALA A 282 -7.20 0.46 27.25
C ALA A 282 -6.93 1.84 26.64
N SER A 283 -7.87 2.79 26.82
CA SER A 283 -7.73 4.17 26.34
C SER A 283 -6.60 4.92 27.06
N GLU A 284 -6.42 4.69 28.36
CA GLU A 284 -5.33 5.28 29.15
C GLU A 284 -3.96 4.73 28.71
N LYS A 285 -3.83 3.42 28.51
CA LYS A 285 -2.62 2.79 27.95
C LYS A 285 -2.29 3.34 26.56
N LEU A 286 -3.28 3.44 25.67
CA LEU A 286 -3.11 4.01 24.33
C LEU A 286 -2.63 5.47 24.40
N LEU A 287 -3.12 6.26 25.35
CA LEU A 287 -2.68 7.64 25.56
C LEU A 287 -1.23 7.69 26.09
N GLN A 288 -0.87 6.78 27.00
CA GLN A 288 0.50 6.65 27.52
C GLN A 288 1.47 6.26 26.39
N GLU A 289 1.17 5.22 25.62
CA GLU A 289 1.96 4.77 24.45
C GLU A 289 2.08 5.87 23.39
N LYS A 290 0.99 6.59 23.09
CA LYS A 290 1.01 7.75 22.20
C LYS A 290 1.95 8.84 22.72
N SER A 291 2.01 9.07 24.03
CA SER A 291 2.92 10.04 24.64
C SER A 291 4.39 9.60 24.56
N THR A 292 4.72 8.33 24.86
CA THR A 292 6.09 7.82 24.78
C THR A 292 6.60 7.82 23.35
N ASN A 293 5.80 7.28 22.41
CA ASN A 293 6.10 7.26 20.98
C ASN A 293 6.33 8.67 20.42
N SER A 294 5.54 9.67 20.87
CA SER A 294 5.76 11.08 20.51
C SER A 294 7.14 11.59 20.96
N THR A 295 7.58 11.28 22.18
CA THR A 295 8.93 11.67 22.64
C THR A 295 10.05 10.94 21.87
N GLU A 296 9.83 9.71 21.43
CA GLU A 296 10.81 8.94 20.66
C GLU A 296 10.92 9.42 19.21
N VAL A 297 9.79 9.74 18.57
CA VAL A 297 9.78 10.43 17.27
C VAL A 297 10.53 11.76 17.36
N GLY A 298 10.33 12.55 18.42
CA GLY A 298 11.09 13.79 18.64
C GLY A 298 12.61 13.57 18.77
N LYS A 299 13.05 12.56 19.52
CA LYS A 299 14.48 12.18 19.62
C LYS A 299 15.04 11.74 18.26
N LEU A 300 14.29 10.94 17.50
CA LEU A 300 14.69 10.47 16.17
C LEU A 300 14.75 11.61 15.15
N GLN A 301 13.84 12.58 15.21
CA GLN A 301 13.87 13.78 14.38
C GLN A 301 15.12 14.63 14.67
N GLU A 302 15.45 14.87 15.94
CA GLU A 302 16.65 15.63 16.32
C GLU A 302 17.96 14.90 15.95
N MET A 303 18.02 13.57 16.13
CA MET A 303 19.18 12.78 15.67
C MET A 303 19.33 12.81 14.14
N ASN A 304 18.23 12.77 13.37
CA ASN A 304 18.29 12.97 11.92
C ASN A 304 18.79 14.37 11.57
N ARG A 305 18.27 15.43 12.21
CA ARG A 305 18.71 16.82 11.99
C ARG A 305 20.21 17.00 12.23
N ILE A 306 20.72 16.45 13.33
CA ILE A 306 22.16 16.46 13.66
C ILE A 306 22.97 15.65 12.63
N THR A 307 22.44 14.55 12.13
CA THR A 307 23.13 13.69 11.14
C THR A 307 23.19 14.35 9.77
N SER A 308 22.11 15.01 9.32
CA SER A 308 22.09 15.79 8.08
C SER A 308 23.12 16.92 8.11
N LEU A 309 23.18 17.70 9.20
CA LEU A 309 24.17 18.79 9.34
C LEU A 309 25.62 18.29 9.35
N LYS A 310 25.87 17.08 9.88
CA LYS A 310 27.20 16.45 9.80
C LYS A 310 27.51 15.99 8.37
N LEU A 311 26.54 15.44 7.66
CA LEU A 311 26.71 14.99 6.27
C LEU A 311 26.95 16.17 5.32
N GLU A 312 26.24 17.27 5.51
CA GLU A 312 26.40 18.54 4.80
C GLU A 312 27.83 19.07 4.97
N LYS A 313 28.30 19.24 6.21
CA LYS A 313 29.68 19.67 6.52
C LYS A 313 30.75 18.75 5.93
N VAL A 314 30.54 17.42 5.96
CA VAL A 314 31.46 16.46 5.33
C VAL A 314 31.43 16.56 3.80
N SER A 315 30.31 16.96 3.21
CA SER A 315 30.22 17.23 1.76
C SER A 315 30.96 18.52 1.35
N GLU A 316 30.92 19.56 2.19
CA GLU A 316 31.70 20.80 2.01
C GLU A 316 33.21 20.54 2.15
N GLU A 317 33.62 19.79 3.19
CA GLU A 317 35.00 19.37 3.40
C GLU A 317 35.50 18.49 2.23
N LYS A 318 34.63 17.62 1.70
CA LYS A 318 34.94 16.80 0.53
C LYS A 318 35.20 17.65 -0.73
N SER A 319 34.32 18.61 -1.07
CA SER A 319 34.52 19.43 -2.28
C SER A 319 35.78 20.28 -2.19
N LEU A 320 36.07 20.86 -1.01
CA LEU A 320 37.31 21.60 -0.78
C LEU A 320 38.57 20.75 -1.00
N VAL A 321 38.55 19.48 -0.57
CA VAL A 321 39.64 18.54 -0.80
C VAL A 321 39.73 18.12 -2.27
N GLU A 322 38.61 17.95 -2.97
CA GLU A 322 38.60 17.65 -4.42
C GLU A 322 39.17 18.82 -5.25
N ASP A 323 38.84 20.06 -4.90
CA ASP A 323 39.45 21.26 -5.52
C ASP A 323 40.96 21.34 -5.24
N GLN A 324 41.41 21.07 -4.01
CA GLN A 324 42.83 21.04 -3.64
C GLN A 324 43.61 19.93 -4.35
N VAL A 325 43.03 18.74 -4.51
CA VAL A 325 43.64 17.65 -5.29
C VAL A 325 43.83 18.08 -6.74
N LYS A 326 42.83 18.72 -7.34
CA LYS A 326 42.91 19.23 -8.71
C LYS A 326 43.99 20.30 -8.91
N GLU A 327 44.14 21.23 -7.96
CA GLU A 327 45.22 22.23 -7.98
C GLU A 327 46.61 21.56 -7.91
N LEU A 328 46.76 20.52 -7.08
CA LEU A 328 48.00 19.74 -6.97
C LEU A 328 48.28 18.89 -8.23
N GLU A 329 47.26 18.34 -8.88
CA GLU A 329 47.41 17.63 -10.15
C GLU A 329 47.87 18.55 -11.28
N GLU A 330 47.29 19.76 -11.38
CA GLU A 330 47.71 20.79 -12.35
C GLU A 330 49.13 21.28 -12.09
N ALA A 331 49.50 21.55 -10.84
CA ALA A 331 50.86 21.95 -10.45
C ALA A 331 51.89 20.83 -10.69
N ASN A 332 51.52 19.56 -10.49
CA ASN A 332 52.39 18.41 -10.77
C ASN A 332 52.59 18.19 -12.28
N ALA A 333 51.54 18.39 -13.09
CA ALA A 333 51.65 18.34 -14.56
C ALA A 333 52.52 19.48 -15.12
N GLU A 334 52.48 20.66 -14.49
CA GLU A 334 53.38 21.78 -14.80
C GLU A 334 54.84 21.45 -14.48
N ALA A 335 55.11 20.96 -13.26
CA ALA A 335 56.46 20.57 -12.83
C ALA A 335 57.06 19.44 -13.68
N GLU A 336 56.24 18.45 -14.07
CA GLU A 336 56.66 17.36 -14.96
C GLU A 336 57.02 17.86 -16.37
N ARG A 337 56.31 18.86 -16.91
CA ARG A 337 56.68 19.47 -18.20
C ARG A 337 58.02 20.21 -18.11
N GLN A 338 58.21 21.02 -17.06
CA GLN A 338 59.47 21.71 -16.81
C GLN A 338 60.63 20.73 -16.61
N ARG A 339 60.38 19.58 -15.97
CA ARG A 339 61.36 18.48 -15.87
C ARG A 339 61.74 17.91 -17.24
N GLN A 340 60.77 17.71 -18.14
CA GLN A 340 61.03 17.23 -19.51
C GLN A 340 61.82 18.26 -20.34
N GLU A 341 61.48 19.54 -20.24
CA GLU A 341 62.21 20.64 -20.89
C GLU A 341 63.67 20.72 -20.40
N LEU A 342 63.91 20.58 -19.10
CA LEU A 342 65.26 20.55 -18.52
C LEU A 342 66.07 19.31 -18.92
N VAL A 343 65.44 18.14 -19.03
CA VAL A 343 66.09 16.91 -19.53
C VAL A 343 66.52 17.12 -20.99
N HIS A 344 65.62 17.60 -21.85
CA HIS A 344 65.95 17.86 -23.26
C HIS A 344 67.06 18.91 -23.42
N ALA A 345 67.04 19.99 -22.62
CA ALA A 345 68.11 20.98 -22.61
C ALA A 345 69.47 20.39 -22.18
N ALA A 346 69.47 19.45 -21.21
CA ALA A 346 70.69 18.75 -20.79
C ALA A 346 71.20 17.77 -21.85
N GLU A 347 70.31 17.11 -22.61
CA GLU A 347 70.67 16.27 -23.76
C GLU A 347 71.34 17.10 -24.85
N MET A 348 70.72 18.22 -25.27
CA MET A 348 71.29 19.12 -26.29
C MET A 348 72.66 19.68 -25.87
N LEU A 349 72.83 20.07 -24.60
CA LEU A 349 74.12 20.51 -24.07
C LEU A 349 75.17 19.39 -24.03
N SER A 350 74.75 18.13 -23.89
CA SER A 350 75.65 16.98 -23.97
C SER A 350 76.09 16.70 -25.41
N GLU A 351 75.19 16.80 -26.40
CA GLU A 351 75.52 16.69 -27.83
C GLU A 351 76.47 17.81 -28.27
N ASP A 352 76.17 19.05 -27.89
CA ASP A 352 77.04 20.21 -28.12
C ASP A 352 78.43 20.00 -27.53
N LYS A 353 78.50 19.51 -26.28
CA LYS A 353 79.77 19.18 -25.62
C LYS A 353 80.54 18.11 -26.42
N PHE A 354 79.91 16.99 -26.79
CA PHE A 354 80.60 15.92 -27.55
C PHE A 354 81.09 16.41 -28.91
N ARG A 355 80.33 17.27 -29.59
CA ARG A 355 80.76 17.92 -30.85
C ARG A 355 82.01 18.77 -30.62
N HIS A 356 82.03 19.62 -29.61
CA HIS A 356 83.18 20.48 -29.31
C HIS A 356 84.39 19.68 -28.79
N GLU A 357 84.21 18.59 -28.06
CA GLU A 357 85.30 17.66 -27.70
C GLU A 357 85.89 16.99 -28.95
N ALA A 358 85.08 16.59 -29.93
CA ALA A 358 85.55 16.05 -31.20
C ALA A 358 86.28 17.11 -32.06
N GLU A 359 85.77 18.33 -32.14
CA GLU A 359 86.44 19.47 -32.80
C GLU A 359 87.83 19.71 -32.18
N ILE A 360 87.92 19.78 -30.84
CA ILE A 360 89.18 19.94 -30.11
C ILE A 360 90.17 18.81 -30.45
N LEU A 361 89.74 17.56 -30.52
CA LEU A 361 90.60 16.43 -30.90
C LEU A 361 91.13 16.57 -32.33
N THR A 362 90.30 16.96 -33.30
CA THR A 362 90.76 17.19 -34.68
C THR A 362 91.75 18.35 -34.78
N MET A 363 91.55 19.43 -34.01
CA MET A 363 92.49 20.56 -33.95
C MET A 363 93.81 20.13 -33.30
N GLN A 364 93.78 19.37 -32.20
CA GLN A 364 94.99 18.81 -31.56
C GLN A 364 95.78 17.93 -32.54
N GLN A 365 95.13 17.04 -33.28
CA GLN A 365 95.79 16.22 -34.29
C GLN A 365 96.42 17.08 -35.41
N SER A 366 95.71 18.11 -35.89
CA SER A 366 96.25 19.02 -36.90
C SER A 366 97.48 19.80 -36.42
N ILE A 367 97.55 20.12 -35.12
CA ILE A 367 98.72 20.75 -34.49
C ILE A 367 99.89 19.76 -34.45
N GLU A 368 99.64 18.49 -34.12
CA GLU A 368 100.66 17.43 -34.14
C GLU A 368 101.23 17.21 -35.55
N ASP A 369 100.38 17.17 -36.58
CA ASP A 369 100.77 17.05 -38.00
C ASP A 369 101.52 18.28 -38.55
N LEU A 370 101.46 19.43 -37.86
CA LEU A 370 102.15 20.66 -38.23
C LEU A 370 103.49 20.84 -37.50
N LYS A 371 103.66 20.31 -36.27
CA LYS A 371 104.94 20.33 -35.54
C LYS A 371 106.15 19.87 -36.35
N PRO A 372 106.19 18.67 -36.99
CA PRO A 372 107.39 18.21 -37.69
C PRO A 372 107.72 19.05 -38.94
N LYS A 373 106.71 19.69 -39.56
CA LYS A 373 106.89 20.63 -40.68
C LYS A 373 107.52 21.93 -40.18
N LEU A 374 107.03 22.47 -39.07
CA LEU A 374 107.61 23.64 -38.41
C LEU A 374 109.05 23.40 -37.97
N GLU A 375 109.34 22.21 -37.42
CA GLU A 375 110.72 21.81 -37.11
C GLU A 375 111.60 21.68 -38.35
N SER A 376 111.11 21.12 -39.46
CA SER A 376 111.89 21.05 -40.71
C SER A 376 112.28 22.45 -41.18
N ILE A 377 111.31 23.36 -41.26
CA ILE A 377 111.52 24.77 -41.61
C ILE A 377 112.50 25.44 -40.63
N ALA A 378 112.46 25.11 -39.34
CA ALA A 378 113.40 25.63 -38.35
C ALA A 378 114.83 25.09 -38.54
N ARG A 379 114.99 23.81 -38.91
CA ARG A 379 116.28 23.19 -39.25
C ARG A 379 116.84 23.80 -40.55
N GLU A 380 116.03 23.90 -41.60
CA GLU A 380 116.37 24.53 -42.89
C GLU A 380 116.79 26.00 -42.71
N LYS A 381 116.02 26.78 -41.95
CA LYS A 381 116.35 28.17 -41.57
C LYS A 381 117.68 28.28 -40.80
N SER A 382 118.04 27.26 -40.03
CA SER A 382 119.31 27.21 -39.28
C SER A 382 120.49 26.86 -40.19
N LEU A 383 120.31 25.94 -41.14
CA LEU A 383 121.29 25.64 -42.18
C LEU A 383 121.53 26.85 -43.10
N LEU A 384 120.47 27.55 -43.50
CA LEU A 384 120.57 28.80 -44.27
C LEU A 384 121.35 29.87 -43.51
N LYS A 385 121.10 30.07 -42.21
CA LYS A 385 121.88 30.99 -41.37
C LYS A 385 123.38 30.64 -41.33
N LEU A 386 123.71 29.35 -41.18
CA LEU A 386 125.10 28.89 -41.21
C LEU A 386 125.75 29.16 -42.58
N TRP A 387 125.04 28.88 -43.67
CA TRP A 387 125.52 29.13 -45.03
C TRP A 387 125.71 30.62 -45.33
N PHE A 388 124.82 31.50 -44.86
CA PHE A 388 125.02 32.95 -44.94
C PHE A 388 126.25 33.41 -44.12
N ALA A 389 126.44 32.91 -42.90
CA ALA A 389 127.60 33.26 -42.08
C ALA A 389 128.94 32.69 -42.62
N ASP A 390 128.91 31.60 -43.37
CA ASP A 390 130.05 31.09 -44.15
C ASP A 390 130.32 31.95 -45.39
N LEU A 391 129.27 32.34 -46.13
CA LEU A 391 129.37 33.25 -47.28
C LEU A 391 129.92 34.62 -46.88
N GLU A 392 129.42 35.23 -45.80
CA GLU A 392 129.94 36.50 -45.26
C GLU A 392 131.44 36.38 -44.96
N ARG A 393 131.87 35.29 -44.32
CA ARG A 393 133.29 35.02 -44.02
C ARG A 393 134.15 34.83 -45.27
N VAL A 394 133.60 34.25 -46.33
CA VAL A 394 134.27 34.12 -47.64
C VAL A 394 134.35 35.48 -48.36
N VAL A 395 133.29 36.29 -48.29
CA VAL A 395 133.27 37.66 -48.85
C VAL A 395 134.25 38.58 -48.11
N GLU A 396 134.35 38.48 -46.78
CA GLU A 396 135.31 39.26 -45.98
C GLU A 396 136.76 38.87 -46.29
N ARG A 397 137.03 37.57 -46.49
CA ARG A 397 138.32 37.09 -47.01
C ARG A 397 138.59 37.57 -48.44
N GLY A 398 137.57 37.62 -49.30
CA GLY A 398 137.70 38.17 -50.65
C GLY A 398 138.07 39.67 -50.62
N ARG A 399 137.39 40.46 -49.78
CA ARG A 399 137.66 41.89 -49.59
C ARG A 399 139.09 42.14 -49.10
N SER A 400 139.55 41.37 -48.12
CA SER A 400 140.92 41.46 -47.57
C SER A 400 142.02 40.87 -48.45
N VAL A 401 141.69 40.23 -49.58
CA VAL A 401 142.64 39.85 -50.65
C VAL A 401 142.66 40.87 -51.79
N VAL A 402 141.57 41.62 -52.00
CA VAL A 402 141.45 42.64 -53.06
C VAL A 402 141.97 44.02 -52.62
N ILE A 403 142.05 44.29 -51.31
CA ILE A 403 142.66 45.50 -50.76
C ILE A 403 144.10 45.18 -50.31
N PRO A 404 145.14 45.67 -51.02
CA PRO A 404 146.51 45.62 -50.51
C PRO A 404 146.70 46.60 -49.34
N PRO A 405 147.66 46.37 -48.44
CA PRO A 405 147.92 47.28 -47.32
C PRO A 405 148.66 48.55 -47.76
N GLU A 406 148.02 49.70 -47.58
CA GLU A 406 148.60 51.04 -47.45
C GLU A 406 148.06 51.71 -46.17
#